data_AF-A0A3N4UUG8-F1
#
_entry.id   AF-A0A3N4UUG8-F1
#
_cell.length_a   1.000
_cell.length_b   1.000
_cell.length_c   1.000
_cell.angle_alpha   90.00
_cell.angle_beta   90.00
_cell.angle_gamma   90.00
#
_symmetry.space_group_name_H-M   'P 1'
#
loop_
_entity.id
_entity.type
_entity.pdbx_description
1 polymer ?
#
loop_
_entity_poly.entity_id
_entity_poly.type
_entity_poly.pdbx_seq_one_letter_code
_entity_poly.pdbx_strand_id
1 'polypeptide(L)'
;MSELPEPAAMTAKQNLRNLFQIISMWILIGLAAAASVATILSAFNVIPWMPLGPDSAPDSALWLQITGTAVLVGLCAFLPSVYQIQRLERSHRDFKISMKDIATAYRMSHAADREGVFALSTEFEDVRARLEHARKHPDLGHLEPEILELAAQMSHMTRDLALVYSKDKVTRARDFLRQRQQELDTFNENLSLALTVTQELQRWQRDVEASELEANRQMDRLEKDLKEILPQLGYELDDEQGELPLSAPTDNEGKVIALSPSASGKSSPAADLGDLRTTGLDRPN
;
A
#
# COMPACT_ATOMS: atom_id res chain seq x y z
N MET A 1 26.39 23.54 -4.27
CA MET A 1 25.07 24.12 -3.98
C MET A 1 24.17 23.81 -5.17
N SER A 2 23.56 22.64 -5.21
CA SER A 2 22.71 22.18 -6.33
C SER A 2 21.29 22.64 -6.07
N GLU A 3 20.81 23.56 -6.90
CA GLU A 3 19.43 24.06 -6.85
C GLU A 3 18.45 22.91 -7.09
N LEU A 4 17.58 22.68 -6.11
CA LEU A 4 16.45 21.78 -6.22
C LEU A 4 15.39 22.43 -7.14
N PRO A 5 14.90 21.75 -8.19
CA PRO A 5 13.86 22.32 -9.04
C PRO A 5 12.57 22.51 -8.25
N GLU A 6 12.01 23.72 -8.32
CA GLU A 6 10.82 24.13 -7.58
C GLU A 6 9.61 23.21 -7.80
N PRO A 7 8.83 22.91 -6.75
CA PRO A 7 7.65 22.03 -6.83
C PRO A 7 6.55 22.58 -7.76
N ALA A 8 6.51 23.89 -8.01
CA ALA A 8 5.50 24.54 -8.86
C ALA A 8 5.66 24.20 -10.36
N ALA A 9 6.88 24.00 -10.85
CA ALA A 9 7.11 23.67 -12.26
C ALA A 9 6.66 22.23 -12.59
N MET A 10 6.70 21.33 -11.61
CA MET A 10 6.25 19.94 -11.76
C MET A 10 4.72 19.82 -11.74
N THR A 11 4.02 20.60 -10.90
CA THR A 11 2.55 20.60 -10.84
C THR A 11 1.91 21.22 -12.08
N ALA A 12 2.50 22.30 -12.62
CA ALA A 12 2.02 22.93 -13.85
C ALA A 12 2.06 21.98 -15.06
N LYS A 13 3.17 21.23 -15.22
CA LYS A 13 3.31 20.21 -16.28
C LYS A 13 2.31 19.07 -16.14
N GLN A 14 2.05 18.63 -14.91
CA GLN A 14 1.07 17.57 -14.63
C GLN A 14 -0.38 18.01 -14.92
N ASN A 15 -0.72 19.25 -14.55
CA ASN A 15 -2.04 19.82 -14.81
C ASN A 15 -2.31 19.99 -16.31
N LEU A 16 -1.31 20.44 -17.07
CA LEU A 16 -1.40 20.59 -18.52
C LEU A 16 -1.64 19.23 -19.22
N ARG A 17 -0.92 18.19 -18.79
CA ARG A 17 -1.08 16.83 -19.33
C ARG A 17 -2.47 16.24 -19.02
N ASN A 18 -2.98 16.45 -17.80
CA ASN A 18 -4.33 16.03 -17.43
C ASN A 18 -5.41 16.75 -18.24
N LEU A 19 -5.25 18.06 -18.46
CA LEU A 19 -6.20 18.86 -19.25
C LEU A 19 -6.28 18.32 -20.68
N PHE A 20 -5.13 18.02 -21.29
CA PHE A 20 -5.06 17.44 -22.63
C PHE A 20 -5.74 16.08 -22.72
N GLN A 21 -5.53 15.19 -21.74
CA GLN A 21 -6.20 13.88 -21.69
C GLN A 21 -7.72 14.00 -21.54
N ILE A 22 -8.21 14.89 -20.67
CA ILE A 22 -9.65 15.10 -20.47
C ILE A 22 -10.29 15.66 -21.75
N ILE A 23 -9.66 16.64 -22.40
CA ILE A 23 -10.14 17.23 -23.65
C ILE A 23 -10.19 16.16 -24.75
N SER A 24 -9.12 15.38 -24.92
CA SER A 24 -9.08 14.29 -25.93
C SER A 24 -10.17 13.24 -25.70
N MET A 25 -10.43 12.88 -24.44
CA MET A 25 -11.49 11.94 -24.08
C MET A 25 -12.89 12.48 -24.42
N TRP A 26 -13.18 13.73 -24.08
CA TRP A 26 -14.47 14.36 -24.42
C TRP A 26 -14.68 14.52 -25.92
N ILE A 27 -13.61 14.84 -26.67
CA ILE A 27 -13.67 14.91 -28.13
C ILE A 27 -14.01 13.54 -28.72
N LEU A 28 -13.40 12.45 -28.22
CA LEU A 28 -13.66 11.10 -28.69
C LEU A 28 -15.10 10.65 -28.40
N ILE A 29 -15.59 10.91 -27.19
CA ILE A 29 -16.98 10.63 -26.80
C ILE A 29 -17.95 11.42 -27.68
N GLY A 30 -17.68 12.71 -27.91
CA GLY A 30 -18.50 13.56 -28.78
C GLY A 30 -18.54 13.06 -30.22
N LEU A 31 -17.39 12.64 -30.77
CA LEU A 31 -17.29 12.07 -32.11
C LEU A 31 -18.07 10.76 -32.23
N ALA A 32 -17.96 9.87 -31.25
CA ALA A 32 -18.70 8.60 -31.22
C ALA A 32 -20.22 8.83 -31.12
N ALA A 33 -20.66 9.79 -30.30
CA ALA A 33 -22.06 10.16 -30.20
C ALA A 33 -22.58 10.72 -31.53
N ALA A 34 -21.85 11.65 -32.17
CA ALA A 34 -22.21 12.19 -33.48
C ALA A 34 -22.31 11.11 -34.56
N ALA A 35 -21.35 10.18 -34.61
CA ALA A 35 -21.36 9.05 -35.54
C ALA A 35 -22.56 8.11 -35.32
N SER A 36 -22.91 7.85 -34.05
CA SER A 36 -24.09 7.05 -33.71
C SER A 36 -25.40 7.72 -34.15
N VAL A 37 -25.54 9.02 -33.91
CA VAL A 37 -26.70 9.81 -34.34
C VAL A 37 -26.81 9.84 -35.87
N ALA A 38 -25.70 10.04 -36.58
CA ALA A 38 -25.66 10.01 -38.04
C ALA A 38 -26.08 8.65 -38.60
N THR A 39 -25.68 7.56 -37.95
CA THR A 39 -26.07 6.18 -38.34
C THR A 39 -27.55 5.94 -38.10
N ILE A 40 -28.11 6.45 -37.00
CA ILE A 40 -29.55 6.35 -36.69
C ILE A 40 -30.37 7.17 -37.69
N LEU A 41 -30.00 8.43 -37.98
CA LEU A 41 -30.71 9.28 -38.93
C LEU A 41 -30.68 8.72 -40.36
N SER A 42 -29.58 8.08 -40.75
CA SER A 42 -29.48 7.44 -42.06
C SER A 42 -30.32 6.15 -42.14
N ALA A 43 -30.43 5.40 -41.03
CA ALA A 43 -31.35 4.26 -40.94
C ALA A 43 -32.83 4.65 -41.08
N PHE A 44 -33.22 5.84 -40.60
CA PHE A 44 -34.56 6.41 -40.81
C PHE A 44 -34.76 7.07 -42.19
N ASN A 45 -33.78 6.96 -43.09
CA ASN A 45 -33.80 7.51 -44.45
C ASN A 45 -34.00 9.04 -44.48
N VAL A 46 -33.61 9.73 -43.40
CA VAL A 46 -33.69 11.20 -43.27
C VAL A 46 -32.48 11.86 -43.93
N ILE A 47 -31.31 11.20 -43.89
CA ILE A 47 -30.04 11.68 -44.45
C ILE A 47 -29.38 10.54 -45.27
N PRO A 48 -28.85 10.82 -46.48
CA PRO A 48 -28.12 9.81 -47.27
C PRO A 48 -26.85 9.34 -46.54
N TRP A 49 -26.52 8.06 -46.72
CA TRP A 49 -25.29 7.45 -46.21
C TRP A 49 -24.05 8.18 -46.73
N MET A 50 -23.01 8.28 -45.90
CA MET A 50 -21.83 9.10 -46.22
C MET A 50 -21.15 8.63 -47.52
N PRO A 51 -21.13 9.44 -48.59
CA PRO A 51 -20.59 9.01 -49.88
C PRO A 51 -19.06 8.97 -49.84
N LEU A 52 -18.47 7.85 -50.26
CA LEU A 52 -17.01 7.67 -50.29
C LEU A 52 -16.32 8.27 -51.52
N GLY A 53 -17.06 8.99 -52.35
CA GLY A 53 -16.58 9.57 -53.59
C GLY A 53 -17.66 9.52 -54.68
N PRO A 54 -17.44 10.18 -55.82
CA PRO A 54 -18.45 10.32 -56.87
C PRO A 54 -18.90 9.01 -57.52
N ASP A 55 -18.10 7.93 -57.48
CA ASP A 55 -18.39 6.63 -58.13
C ASP A 55 -18.50 5.44 -57.15
N SER A 56 -18.92 5.68 -55.91
CA SER A 56 -19.04 4.60 -54.92
C SER A 56 -20.38 3.86 -55.04
N ALA A 57 -20.34 2.52 -55.10
CA ALA A 57 -21.55 1.69 -55.03
C ALA A 57 -22.32 1.96 -53.72
N PRO A 58 -23.67 2.09 -53.75
CA PRO A 58 -24.46 2.49 -52.58
C PRO A 58 -24.24 1.58 -51.36
N ASP A 59 -24.00 0.29 -51.58
CA ASP A 59 -23.75 -0.68 -50.51
C ASP A 59 -22.41 -0.45 -49.79
N SER A 60 -21.40 0.12 -50.46
CA SER A 60 -20.07 0.34 -49.86
C SER A 60 -20.08 1.40 -48.76
N ALA A 61 -20.92 2.43 -48.91
CA ALA A 61 -21.10 3.50 -47.93
C ALA A 61 -21.80 2.98 -46.65
N LEU A 62 -22.76 2.06 -46.81
CA LEU A 62 -23.49 1.43 -45.72
C LEU A 62 -22.55 0.64 -44.80
N TRP A 63 -21.77 -0.28 -45.38
CA TRP A 63 -20.86 -1.14 -44.61
C TRP A 63 -19.77 -0.34 -43.90
N LEU A 64 -19.23 0.70 -44.55
CA LEU A 64 -18.20 1.54 -43.92
C LEU A 64 -18.74 2.33 -42.72
N GLN A 65 -19.92 2.95 -42.87
CA GLN A 65 -20.51 3.76 -41.80
C GLN A 65 -20.86 2.90 -40.58
N ILE A 66 -21.45 1.71 -40.79
CA ILE A 66 -21.77 0.79 -39.71
C ILE A 66 -20.48 0.29 -39.02
N THR A 67 -19.47 -0.08 -39.79
CA THR A 67 -18.19 -0.57 -39.24
C THR A 67 -17.46 0.53 -38.47
N GLY A 68 -17.41 1.75 -38.99
CA GLY A 68 -16.80 2.91 -38.33
C GLY A 68 -17.48 3.27 -37.02
N THR A 69 -18.82 3.28 -37.01
CA THR A 69 -19.60 3.51 -35.79
C THR A 69 -19.42 2.38 -34.77
N ALA A 70 -19.37 1.12 -35.22
CA ALA A 70 -19.13 -0.02 -34.32
C ALA A 70 -17.75 0.06 -33.64
N VAL A 71 -16.71 0.45 -34.39
CA VAL A 71 -15.35 0.66 -33.84
C VAL A 71 -15.33 1.80 -32.83
N LEU A 72 -15.97 2.94 -33.12
CA LEU A 72 -16.06 4.07 -32.20
C LEU A 72 -16.79 3.71 -30.90
N VAL A 73 -17.91 2.98 -31.00
CA VAL A 73 -18.66 2.51 -29.83
C VAL A 73 -17.84 1.49 -29.02
N GLY A 74 -17.13 0.58 -29.69
CA GLY A 74 -16.20 -0.35 -29.06
C GLY A 74 -15.11 0.39 -28.28
N LEU A 75 -14.50 1.42 -28.86
CA LEU A 75 -13.48 2.24 -28.20
C LEU A 75 -14.03 2.98 -26.97
N CYS A 76 -15.27 3.44 -27.03
CA CYS A 76 -15.99 4.01 -25.89
C CYS A 76 -16.26 3.00 -24.76
N ALA A 77 -16.43 1.71 -25.07
CA ALA A 77 -16.57 0.67 -24.04
C ALA A 77 -15.28 0.42 -23.25
N PHE A 78 -14.10 0.70 -23.82
CA PHE A 78 -12.81 0.54 -23.15
C PHE A 78 -12.39 1.73 -22.26
N LEU A 79 -12.93 2.93 -22.52
CA LEU A 79 -12.70 4.16 -21.75
C LEU A 79 -12.91 4.03 -20.22
N PRO A 80 -14.01 3.44 -19.72
CA PRO A 80 -14.23 3.29 -18.28
C PRO A 80 -13.17 2.41 -17.59
N SER A 81 -12.58 1.44 -18.29
CA SER A 81 -11.51 0.59 -17.75
C SER A 81 -10.23 1.41 -17.49
N VAL A 82 -9.84 2.24 -18.44
CA VAL A 82 -8.67 3.14 -18.31
C VAL A 82 -8.88 4.17 -17.20
N TYR A 83 -10.11 4.68 -17.05
CA TYR A 83 -10.46 5.60 -15.96
C TYR A 83 -10.35 4.95 -14.57
N GLN A 84 -10.78 3.69 -14.45
CA GLN A 84 -10.67 2.95 -13.18
C GLN A 84 -9.20 2.75 -12.78
N ILE A 85 -8.33 2.39 -13.72
CA ILE A 85 -6.89 2.20 -13.48
C ILE A 85 -6.23 3.51 -13.03
N GLN A 86 -6.51 4.63 -13.70
CA GLN A 86 -5.97 5.94 -13.30
C GLN A 86 -6.46 6.40 -11.92
N ARG A 87 -7.72 6.06 -11.57
CA ARG A 87 -8.28 6.35 -10.25
C ARG A 87 -7.59 5.52 -9.16
N LEU A 88 -7.27 4.25 -9.45
CA LEU A 88 -6.50 3.38 -8.55
C LEU A 88 -5.09 3.92 -8.33
N GLU A 89 -4.39 4.35 -9.37
CA GLU A 89 -3.05 4.96 -9.24
C GLU A 89 -3.06 6.28 -8.46
N ARG A 90 -4.07 7.13 -8.69
CA ARG A 90 -4.23 8.37 -7.89
C ARG A 90 -4.56 8.06 -6.45
N SER A 91 -5.50 7.15 -6.20
CA SER A 91 -5.86 6.68 -4.86
C SER A 91 -4.64 6.12 -4.13
N HIS A 92 -3.78 5.35 -4.80
CA HIS A 92 -2.59 4.77 -4.16
C HIS A 92 -1.50 5.81 -3.85
N ARG A 93 -1.48 6.94 -4.58
CA ARG A 93 -0.60 8.09 -4.31
C ARG A 93 -1.17 9.04 -3.24
N ASP A 94 -2.48 9.21 -3.21
CA ASP A 94 -3.21 10.04 -2.23
C ASP A 94 -3.30 9.35 -0.86
N PHE A 95 -3.27 8.02 -0.81
CA PHE A 95 -3.34 7.24 0.43
C PHE A 95 -2.05 7.27 1.26
N LYS A 96 -0.99 7.94 0.80
CA LYS A 96 0.06 8.38 1.73
C LYS A 96 -0.50 9.54 2.54
N ILE A 97 -1.27 9.21 3.57
CA ILE A 97 -1.51 10.11 4.70
C ILE A 97 -0.14 10.66 5.08
N SER A 98 0.09 11.94 4.75
CA SER A 98 1.36 12.58 5.03
C SER A 98 1.50 12.66 6.55
N MET A 99 2.65 12.30 7.08
CA MET A 99 2.96 12.44 8.52
C MET A 99 2.65 13.87 9.02
N LYS A 100 2.72 14.86 8.12
CA LYS A 100 2.35 16.25 8.38
C LYS A 100 0.85 16.44 8.64
N ASP A 101 -0.01 15.71 7.95
CA ASP A 101 -1.46 15.80 8.09
C ASP A 101 -1.92 15.13 9.40
N ILE A 102 -1.36 13.96 9.72
CA ILE A 102 -1.53 13.31 11.04
C ILE A 102 -1.04 14.23 12.15
N ALA A 103 0.15 14.80 12.03
CA ALA A 103 0.69 15.71 13.03
C ALA A 103 -0.18 16.98 13.20
N THR A 104 -0.80 17.47 12.12
CA THR A 104 -1.68 18.64 12.17
C THR A 104 -3.01 18.29 12.83
N ALA A 105 -3.64 17.19 12.43
CA ALA A 105 -4.88 16.69 13.03
C ALA A 105 -4.70 16.35 14.53
N TYR A 106 -3.59 15.70 14.89
CA TYR A 106 -3.24 15.40 16.28
C TYR A 106 -3.04 16.68 17.10
N ARG A 107 -2.32 17.67 16.56
CA ARG A 107 -2.15 18.97 17.22
C ARG A 107 -3.46 19.72 17.40
N MET A 108 -4.34 19.72 16.40
CA MET A 108 -5.66 20.38 16.50
C MET A 108 -6.54 19.72 17.56
N SER A 109 -6.60 18.39 17.57
CA SER A 109 -7.36 17.64 18.59
C SER A 109 -6.82 17.87 20.01
N HIS A 110 -5.50 17.89 20.18
CA HIS A 110 -4.89 18.14 21.50
C HIS A 110 -4.93 19.60 21.95
N ALA A 111 -4.94 20.56 21.02
CA ALA A 111 -5.12 21.97 21.35
C ALA A 111 -6.53 22.21 21.91
N ALA A 112 -7.56 21.70 21.24
CA ALA A 112 -8.96 21.82 21.68
C ALA A 112 -9.20 21.14 23.04
N ASP A 113 -8.61 19.96 23.26
CA ASP A 113 -8.71 19.23 24.53
C ASP A 113 -8.02 19.97 25.70
N ARG A 114 -6.86 20.59 25.45
CA ARG A 114 -6.14 21.38 26.47
C ARG A 114 -6.80 22.71 26.79
N GLU A 115 -7.40 23.38 25.80
CA GLU A 115 -8.07 24.66 25.99
C GLU A 115 -9.22 24.57 27.00
N GLY A 116 -10.03 23.50 26.95
CA GLY A 116 -11.12 23.27 27.90
C GLY A 116 -10.64 22.98 29.33
N VAL A 117 -9.53 22.27 29.51
CA VAL A 117 -9.03 21.87 30.84
C VAL A 117 -8.42 23.05 31.61
N PHE A 118 -7.76 24.00 30.94
CA PHE A 118 -7.14 25.17 31.58
C PHE A 118 -8.08 26.38 31.70
N ALA A 119 -9.08 26.51 30.82
CA ALA A 119 -10.09 27.57 30.93
C ALA A 119 -10.91 27.43 32.22
N LEU A 120 -11.25 26.19 32.61
CA LEU A 120 -12.03 25.92 33.82
C LEU A 120 -11.39 26.56 35.06
N SER A 121 -10.10 26.35 35.33
CA SER A 121 -9.44 26.87 36.54
C SER A 121 -9.46 28.40 36.68
N THR A 122 -9.41 29.13 35.57
CA THR A 122 -9.48 30.60 35.58
C THR A 122 -10.88 31.09 35.91
N GLU A 123 -11.91 30.46 35.32
CA GLU A 123 -13.30 30.76 35.61
C GLU A 123 -13.66 30.42 37.08
N PHE A 124 -13.04 29.38 37.68
CA PHE A 124 -13.22 29.04 39.10
C PHE A 124 -12.72 30.15 40.05
N GLU A 125 -11.55 30.74 39.78
CA GLU A 125 -11.03 31.84 40.63
C GLU A 125 -11.83 33.13 40.45
N ASP A 126 -12.30 33.43 39.23
CA ASP A 126 -13.20 34.56 38.98
C ASP A 126 -14.55 34.41 39.72
N VAL A 127 -15.12 33.20 39.74
CA VAL A 127 -16.34 32.90 40.49
C VAL A 127 -16.09 32.99 42.01
N ARG A 128 -14.94 32.50 42.50
CA ARG A 128 -14.56 32.61 43.91
C ARG A 128 -14.42 34.07 44.35
N ALA A 129 -13.78 34.91 43.55
CA ALA A 129 -13.63 36.34 43.82
C ALA A 129 -15.01 37.03 43.87
N ARG A 130 -15.94 36.65 42.98
CA ARG A 130 -17.32 37.15 43.00
C ARG A 130 -18.11 36.69 44.23
N LEU A 131 -17.95 35.44 44.66
CA LEU A 131 -18.60 34.92 45.88
C LEU A 131 -18.06 35.60 47.15
N GLU A 132 -16.75 35.83 47.22
CA GLU A 132 -16.14 36.55 48.34
C GLU A 132 -16.58 38.03 48.38
N HIS A 133 -16.75 38.65 47.21
CA HIS A 133 -17.32 39.99 47.08
C HIS A 133 -18.79 40.02 47.53
N ALA A 134 -19.62 39.09 47.07
CA ALA A 134 -21.03 38.98 47.44
C ALA A 134 -21.21 38.75 48.96
N ARG A 135 -20.36 37.91 49.57
CA ARG A 135 -20.37 37.63 51.01
C ARG A 135 -20.01 38.84 51.89
N LYS A 136 -19.16 39.75 51.41
CA LYS A 136 -18.73 40.95 52.16
C LYS A 136 -19.70 42.13 52.01
N HIS A 137 -20.70 42.02 51.13
CA HIS A 137 -21.62 43.11 50.83
C HIS A 137 -22.83 43.11 51.79
N PRO A 138 -23.17 44.25 52.42
CA PRO A 138 -24.17 44.32 53.50
C PRO A 138 -25.60 43.93 53.09
N ASP A 139 -26.00 44.12 51.82
CA ASP A 139 -27.34 43.79 51.32
C ASP A 139 -27.51 42.35 50.78
N LEU A 140 -26.42 41.61 50.60
CA LEU A 140 -26.42 40.28 49.96
C LEU A 140 -26.36 39.13 50.98
N GLY A 141 -26.44 39.42 52.28
CA GLY A 141 -26.37 38.41 53.36
C GLY A 141 -27.48 37.35 53.34
N HIS A 142 -28.61 37.62 52.68
CA HIS A 142 -29.69 36.65 52.50
C HIS A 142 -29.37 35.52 51.50
N LEU A 143 -28.32 35.68 50.68
CA LEU A 143 -27.85 34.70 49.69
C LEU A 143 -26.80 33.74 50.27
N GLU A 144 -26.50 33.81 51.56
CA GLU A 144 -25.54 32.95 52.25
C GLU A 144 -25.77 31.43 51.98
N PRO A 145 -27.02 30.91 51.95
CA PRO A 145 -27.27 29.51 51.61
C PRO A 145 -26.90 29.13 50.17
N GLU A 146 -27.24 29.98 49.20
CA GLU A 146 -26.94 29.75 47.77
C GLU A 146 -25.43 29.84 47.49
N ILE A 147 -24.73 30.76 48.17
CA ILE A 147 -23.26 30.88 48.09
C ILE A 147 -22.58 29.63 48.68
N LEU A 148 -23.12 29.07 49.78
CA LEU A 148 -22.63 27.84 50.38
C LEU A 148 -22.91 26.61 49.51
N GLU A 149 -24.06 26.55 48.85
CA GLU A 149 -24.40 25.49 47.89
C GLU A 149 -23.50 25.52 46.66
N LEU A 150 -23.27 26.71 46.07
CA LEU A 150 -22.36 26.86 44.94
C LEU A 150 -20.92 26.51 45.33
N ALA A 151 -20.46 26.94 46.50
CA ALA A 151 -19.15 26.56 47.01
C ALA A 151 -19.01 25.04 47.24
N ALA A 152 -20.07 24.37 47.68
CA ALA A 152 -20.11 22.91 47.83
C ALA A 152 -20.04 22.19 46.47
N GLN A 153 -20.81 22.65 45.48
CA GLN A 153 -20.79 22.09 44.12
C GLN A 153 -19.41 22.24 43.46
N MET A 154 -18.79 23.41 43.59
CA MET A 154 -17.45 23.69 43.06
C MET A 154 -16.36 22.89 43.78
N SER A 155 -16.51 22.69 45.10
CA SER A 155 -15.61 21.82 45.89
C SER A 155 -15.69 20.35 45.44
N HIS A 156 -16.88 19.87 45.05
CA HIS A 156 -17.04 18.52 44.52
C HIS A 156 -16.36 18.37 43.15
N MET A 157 -16.62 19.29 42.21
CA MET A 157 -15.97 19.26 40.89
C MET A 157 -14.44 19.37 40.97
N THR A 158 -13.92 20.21 41.87
CA THR A 158 -12.47 20.35 42.09
C THR A 158 -11.88 19.07 42.66
N ARG A 159 -12.61 18.38 43.56
CA ARG A 159 -12.18 17.09 44.09
C ARG A 159 -12.19 16.00 43.02
N ASP A 160 -13.21 15.96 42.18
CA ASP A 160 -13.28 15.00 41.07
C ASP A 160 -12.12 15.21 40.07
N LEU A 161 -11.82 16.46 39.70
CA LEU A 161 -10.66 16.79 38.87
C LEU A 161 -9.34 16.41 39.55
N ALA A 162 -9.18 16.66 40.85
CA ALA A 162 -7.98 16.29 41.60
C ALA A 162 -7.79 14.75 41.70
N LEU A 163 -8.88 13.99 41.71
CA LEU A 163 -8.84 12.53 41.68
C LEU A 163 -8.45 12.00 40.30
N VAL A 164 -9.06 12.55 39.23
CA VAL A 164 -8.74 12.21 37.84
C VAL A 164 -7.30 12.57 37.51
N TYR A 165 -6.85 13.77 37.90
CA TYR A 165 -5.48 14.28 37.70
C TYR A 165 -4.61 14.14 38.95
N SER A 166 -4.76 13.02 39.66
CA SER A 166 -3.89 12.71 40.78
C SER A 166 -2.44 12.52 40.30
N LYS A 167 -1.48 12.92 41.14
CA LYS A 167 -0.05 12.83 40.83
C LYS A 167 0.38 11.41 40.41
N ASP A 168 -0.25 10.40 40.99
CA ASP A 168 0.00 8.99 40.68
C ASP A 168 -0.43 8.64 39.24
N LYS A 169 -1.57 9.17 38.78
CA LYS A 169 -2.05 8.97 37.40
C LYS A 169 -1.15 9.66 36.39
N VAL A 170 -0.72 10.88 36.70
CA VAL A 170 0.22 11.64 35.85
C VAL A 170 1.58 10.94 35.78
N THR A 171 2.09 10.43 36.91
CA THR A 171 3.37 9.71 36.96
C THR A 171 3.28 8.42 36.14
N ARG A 172 2.22 7.61 36.32
CA ARG A 172 1.98 6.42 35.51
C ARG A 172 1.87 6.73 34.01
N ALA A 173 1.21 7.82 33.64
CA ALA A 173 1.11 8.24 32.24
C ALA A 173 2.48 8.61 31.66
N ARG A 174 3.33 9.31 32.43
CA ARG A 174 4.72 9.61 32.03
C ARG A 174 5.55 8.36 31.88
N ASP A 175 5.41 7.40 32.80
CA ASP A 175 6.12 6.13 32.74
C ASP A 175 5.71 5.31 31.51
N PHE A 176 4.41 5.28 31.19
CA PHE A 176 3.91 4.64 29.96
C PHE A 176 4.48 5.29 28.71
N LEU A 177 4.51 6.63 28.63
CA LEU A 177 5.11 7.32 27.48
C LEU A 177 6.60 7.05 27.35
N ARG A 178 7.32 6.97 28.48
CA ARG A 178 8.74 6.63 28.49
C ARG A 178 8.99 5.21 28.01
N GLN A 179 8.18 4.25 28.49
CA GLN A 179 8.21 2.87 28.03
C GLN A 179 7.92 2.79 26.53
N ARG A 180 6.88 3.49 26.05
CA ARG A 180 6.54 3.52 24.62
C ARG A 180 7.65 4.12 23.76
N GLN A 181 8.35 5.14 24.25
CA GLN A 181 9.51 5.68 23.54
C GLN A 181 10.61 4.63 23.40
N GLN A 182 10.92 3.92 24.48
CA GLN A 182 11.92 2.86 24.46
C GLN A 182 11.52 1.68 23.56
N GLU A 183 10.24 1.33 23.52
CA GLU A 183 9.69 0.33 22.60
C GLU A 183 9.82 0.79 21.13
N LEU A 184 9.56 2.07 20.84
CA LEU A 184 9.72 2.64 19.49
C LEU A 184 11.18 2.65 19.04
N ASP A 185 12.12 2.97 19.94
CA ASP A 185 13.54 2.97 19.64
C ASP A 185 14.00 1.55 19.27
N THR A 186 13.63 0.54 20.08
CA THR A 186 13.90 -0.87 19.81
C THR A 186 13.26 -1.34 18.49
N PHE A 187 12.03 -0.89 18.21
CA PHE A 187 11.35 -1.21 16.96
C PHE A 187 12.08 -0.63 15.74
N ASN A 188 12.56 0.62 15.83
CA ASN A 188 13.32 1.27 14.77
C ASN A 188 14.67 0.57 14.52
N GLU A 189 15.36 0.14 15.57
CA GLU A 189 16.57 -0.67 15.46
C GLU A 189 16.30 -1.98 14.70
N ASN A 190 15.26 -2.71 15.09
CA ASN A 190 14.85 -3.93 14.40
C ASN A 190 14.46 -3.70 12.94
N LEU A 191 13.76 -2.60 12.65
CA LEU A 191 13.39 -2.22 11.29
C LEU A 191 14.63 -1.95 10.44
N SER A 192 15.62 -1.25 10.99
CA SER A 192 16.87 -0.97 10.30
C SER A 192 17.63 -2.24 9.96
N LEU A 193 17.72 -3.19 10.91
CA LEU A 193 18.34 -4.49 10.70
C LEU A 193 17.62 -5.28 9.60
N ALA A 194 16.29 -5.34 9.64
CA ALA A 194 15.50 -6.05 8.63
C ALA A 194 15.71 -5.46 7.22
N LEU A 195 15.82 -4.13 7.10
CA LEU A 195 16.11 -3.47 5.83
C LEU A 195 17.53 -3.81 5.32
N THR A 196 18.53 -3.82 6.19
CA THR A 196 19.89 -4.23 5.83
C THR A 196 19.92 -5.68 5.34
N VAL A 197 19.29 -6.61 6.06
CA VAL A 197 19.21 -8.03 5.65
C VAL A 197 18.51 -8.17 4.30
N THR A 198 17.45 -7.40 4.06
CA THR A 198 16.73 -7.42 2.77
C THR A 198 17.63 -6.95 1.62
N GLN A 199 18.44 -5.91 1.84
CA GLN A 199 19.40 -5.42 0.86
C GLN A 199 20.52 -6.43 0.58
N GLU A 200 20.99 -7.12 1.62
CA GLU A 200 21.98 -8.20 1.50
C GLU A 200 21.41 -9.39 0.71
N LEU A 201 20.18 -9.81 0.98
CA LEU A 201 19.50 -10.86 0.23
C LEU A 201 19.35 -10.50 -1.25
N GLN A 202 18.97 -9.25 -1.56
CA GLN A 202 18.89 -8.77 -2.94
C GLN A 202 20.26 -8.72 -3.64
N ARG A 203 21.34 -8.51 -2.88
CA ARG A 203 22.69 -8.60 -3.42
C ARG A 203 23.06 -10.05 -3.71
N TRP A 204 22.85 -10.97 -2.76
CA TRP A 204 23.14 -12.39 -2.95
C TRP A 204 22.35 -12.99 -4.11
N GLN A 205 21.07 -12.61 -4.27
CA GLN A 205 20.29 -13.03 -5.43
C GLN A 205 20.98 -12.64 -6.75
N ARG A 206 21.39 -11.38 -6.89
CA ARG A 206 22.06 -10.89 -8.10
C ARG A 206 23.41 -11.57 -8.32
N ASP A 207 24.15 -11.82 -7.26
CA ASP A 207 25.45 -12.51 -7.32
C ASP A 207 25.26 -13.98 -7.77
N VAL A 208 24.21 -14.66 -7.28
CA VAL A 208 23.85 -16.03 -7.71
C VAL A 208 23.41 -16.05 -9.18
N GLU A 209 22.52 -15.15 -9.60
CA GLU A 209 22.09 -15.04 -11.00
C GLU A 209 23.28 -14.82 -11.95
N ALA A 210 24.25 -13.97 -11.55
CA ALA A 210 25.46 -13.76 -12.32
C ALA A 210 26.34 -15.03 -12.39
N SER A 211 26.46 -15.75 -11.28
CA SER A 211 27.20 -17.03 -11.22
C SER A 211 26.53 -18.12 -12.08
N GLU A 212 25.21 -18.19 -12.10
CA GLU A 212 24.46 -19.15 -12.93
C GLU A 212 24.65 -18.86 -14.42
N LEU A 213 24.61 -17.59 -14.82
CA LEU A 213 24.89 -17.18 -16.20
C LEU A 213 26.32 -17.54 -16.62
N GLU A 214 27.30 -17.39 -15.73
CA GLU A 214 28.67 -17.81 -16.00
C GLU A 214 28.78 -19.33 -16.14
N ALA A 215 28.19 -20.09 -15.21
CA ALA A 215 28.18 -21.56 -15.24
C ALA A 215 27.53 -22.11 -16.53
N ASN A 216 26.40 -21.54 -16.96
CA ASN A 216 25.75 -21.91 -18.22
C ASN A 216 26.68 -21.68 -19.42
N ARG A 217 27.37 -20.52 -19.49
CA ARG A 217 28.33 -20.26 -20.58
C ARG A 217 29.52 -21.23 -20.56
N GLN A 218 29.99 -21.63 -19.38
CA GLN A 218 31.05 -22.63 -19.28
C GLN A 218 30.57 -24.00 -19.77
N MET A 219 29.32 -24.36 -19.45
CA MET A 219 28.71 -25.60 -19.94
C MET A 219 28.53 -25.60 -21.46
N ASP A 220 28.03 -24.50 -22.04
CA ASP A 220 27.89 -24.35 -23.50
C ASP A 220 29.24 -24.49 -24.23
N ARG A 221 30.31 -23.91 -23.65
CA ARG A 221 31.68 -24.06 -24.19
C ARG A 221 32.15 -25.50 -24.08
N LEU A 222 31.96 -26.14 -22.93
CA LEU A 222 32.35 -27.53 -22.73
C LEU A 222 31.61 -28.45 -23.71
N GLU A 223 30.31 -28.22 -23.95
CA GLU A 223 29.54 -28.97 -24.94
C GLU A 223 30.11 -28.77 -26.35
N LYS A 224 30.43 -27.53 -26.72
CA LYS A 224 31.04 -27.21 -28.02
C LYS A 224 32.41 -27.88 -28.19
N ASP A 225 33.27 -27.77 -27.19
CA ASP A 225 34.61 -28.38 -27.20
C ASP A 225 34.50 -29.91 -27.28
N LEU A 226 33.54 -30.51 -26.56
CA LEU A 226 33.29 -31.95 -26.64
C LEU A 226 32.78 -32.37 -28.03
N LYS A 227 31.85 -31.61 -28.63
CA LYS A 227 31.37 -31.85 -30.00
C LYS A 227 32.48 -31.76 -31.05
N GLU A 228 33.48 -30.89 -30.84
CA GLU A 228 34.64 -30.77 -31.73
C GLU A 228 35.59 -31.98 -31.64
N ILE A 229 35.76 -32.55 -30.44
CA ILE A 229 36.67 -33.67 -30.19
C ILE A 229 36.02 -35.02 -30.52
N LEU A 230 34.71 -35.17 -30.35
CA LEU A 230 33.99 -36.43 -30.60
C LEU A 230 34.23 -37.05 -32.00
N PRO A 231 34.18 -36.31 -33.12
CA PRO A 231 34.42 -36.86 -34.44
C PRO A 231 35.87 -37.34 -34.63
N GLN A 232 36.84 -36.76 -33.91
CA GLN A 232 38.24 -37.23 -33.92
C GLN A 232 38.42 -38.58 -33.22
N LEU A 233 37.47 -38.96 -32.34
CA LEU A 233 37.45 -40.21 -31.61
C LEU A 233 36.60 -41.30 -32.30
N GLY A 234 36.03 -41.01 -33.48
CA GLY A 234 35.23 -41.95 -34.28
C GLY A 234 33.75 -42.02 -33.88
N TYR A 235 33.25 -41.06 -33.12
CA TYR A 235 31.82 -40.93 -32.79
C TYR A 235 31.24 -39.68 -33.48
N GLU A 236 30.33 -39.88 -34.43
CA GLU A 236 29.49 -38.80 -34.98
C GLU A 236 28.27 -38.61 -34.08
N LEU A 237 28.11 -37.40 -33.52
CA LEU A 237 26.82 -36.97 -32.98
C LEU A 237 25.99 -36.52 -34.18
N ASP A 238 24.94 -37.27 -34.51
CA ASP A 238 23.95 -36.82 -35.51
C ASP A 238 23.38 -35.47 -35.04
N ASP A 239 23.74 -34.39 -35.75
CA ASP A 239 23.06 -33.10 -35.68
C ASP A 239 21.68 -33.23 -36.35
N GLU A 240 20.83 -34.14 -35.85
CA GLU A 240 19.41 -34.05 -36.12
C GLU A 240 18.89 -32.86 -35.30
N GLN A 241 18.89 -31.68 -35.93
CA GLN A 241 17.80 -30.73 -35.80
C GLN A 241 16.52 -31.43 -36.27
N GLY A 242 16.10 -32.44 -35.52
CA GLY A 242 14.87 -33.17 -35.73
C GLY A 242 13.73 -32.23 -35.39
N GLU A 243 13.03 -31.79 -36.44
CA GLU A 243 11.58 -31.60 -36.34
C GLU A 243 11.01 -32.82 -35.61
N LEU A 244 10.80 -32.69 -34.30
CA LEU A 244 10.03 -33.67 -33.56
C LEU A 244 8.63 -33.67 -34.19
N PRO A 245 8.15 -34.80 -34.74
CA PRO A 245 6.76 -34.91 -35.09
C PRO A 245 5.98 -34.70 -33.80
N LEU A 246 5.09 -33.72 -33.83
CA LEU A 246 4.10 -33.46 -32.81
C LEU A 246 3.27 -34.75 -32.59
N SER A 247 3.74 -35.63 -31.72
CA SER A 247 2.94 -36.74 -31.21
C SER A 247 1.90 -36.13 -30.27
N ALA A 248 0.64 -36.37 -30.62
CA ALA A 248 -0.58 -36.00 -29.92
C ALA A 248 -0.48 -36.09 -28.38
N PRO A 249 -1.26 -35.27 -27.64
CA PRO A 249 -1.20 -35.23 -26.19
C PRO A 249 -1.68 -36.57 -25.62
N THR A 250 -0.77 -37.32 -24.99
CA THR A 250 -1.20 -38.35 -24.05
C THR A 250 -1.40 -37.67 -22.71
N ASP A 251 -2.67 -37.50 -22.37
CA ASP A 251 -3.15 -37.25 -21.01
C ASP A 251 -2.51 -38.29 -20.07
N ASN A 252 -1.56 -37.85 -19.26
CA ASN A 252 -1.12 -38.60 -18.09
C ASN A 252 -1.06 -37.64 -16.91
N GLU A 253 -2.23 -37.46 -16.32
CA GLU A 253 -2.41 -36.88 -15.01
C GLU A 253 -1.50 -37.57 -13.98
N GLY A 254 -0.67 -36.78 -13.31
CA GLY A 254 -0.44 -36.94 -11.87
C GLY A 254 0.19 -38.25 -11.41
N LYS A 255 1.33 -38.68 -11.97
CA LYS A 255 2.19 -39.65 -11.27
C LYS A 255 3.19 -38.93 -10.37
N VAL A 256 2.73 -38.59 -9.17
CA VAL A 256 3.57 -38.22 -8.02
C VAL A 256 4.61 -39.30 -7.75
N ILE A 257 5.88 -38.96 -7.92
CA ILE A 257 7.01 -39.82 -7.52
C ILE A 257 7.22 -39.61 -6.02
N ALA A 258 6.81 -40.58 -5.21
CA ALA A 258 7.10 -40.61 -3.79
C ALA A 258 8.60 -40.89 -3.57
N LEU A 259 9.32 -39.91 -3.00
CA LEU A 259 10.65 -40.14 -2.43
C LEU A 259 10.49 -41.04 -1.20
N SER A 260 10.92 -42.29 -1.30
CA SER A 260 11.07 -43.18 -0.15
C SER A 260 12.36 -42.85 0.60
N PRO A 261 12.36 -42.79 1.94
CA PRO A 261 13.57 -42.47 2.70
C PRO A 261 14.49 -43.68 2.70
N SER A 262 15.71 -43.52 2.17
CA SER A 262 16.75 -44.54 2.21
C SER A 262 17.16 -44.80 3.66
N ALA A 263 16.75 -45.97 4.17
CA ALA A 263 17.24 -46.54 5.40
C ALA A 263 18.63 -47.17 5.15
N SER A 264 19.69 -46.51 5.60
CA SER A 264 21.00 -47.14 5.77
C SER A 264 21.13 -47.61 7.22
N GLY A 265 21.07 -48.92 7.41
CA GLY A 265 21.21 -49.59 8.70
C GLY A 265 22.64 -50.04 8.96
N LYS A 266 23.15 -49.62 10.13
CA LYS A 266 24.02 -50.33 11.09
C LYS A 266 25.43 -50.75 10.66
N SER A 267 26.40 -50.15 11.35
CA SER A 267 27.30 -50.94 12.21
C SER A 267 27.56 -50.19 13.52
N SER A 268 27.34 -50.90 14.63
CA SER A 268 27.84 -50.56 15.98
C SER A 268 28.87 -51.65 16.31
N PRO A 269 29.88 -51.37 17.15
CA PRO A 269 29.70 -51.73 18.55
C PRO A 269 30.35 -50.77 19.59
N ALA A 270 29.69 -50.74 20.76
CA ALA A 270 30.25 -50.77 22.11
C ALA A 270 31.20 -49.66 22.61
N ALA A 271 30.69 -48.83 23.52
CA ALA A 271 31.27 -48.41 24.81
C ALA A 271 30.21 -47.50 25.49
N ASP A 272 29.36 -48.02 26.37
CA ASP A 272 29.59 -48.11 27.82
C ASP A 272 30.02 -46.78 28.45
N LEU A 273 29.06 -46.08 29.07
CA LEU A 273 29.20 -45.37 30.36
C LEU A 273 27.94 -44.56 30.69
N GLY A 274 27.25 -45.01 31.75
CA GLY A 274 26.65 -44.17 32.80
C GLY A 274 25.54 -43.21 32.38
N ASP A 275 24.26 -43.53 32.61
CA ASP A 275 23.61 -43.30 33.91
C ASP A 275 23.62 -41.82 34.32
N LEU A 276 22.50 -41.12 34.13
CA LEU A 276 21.72 -40.58 35.25
C LEU A 276 20.45 -39.88 34.73
N ARG A 277 19.35 -40.55 35.03
CA ARG A 277 17.98 -40.07 35.04
C ARG A 277 17.81 -38.92 36.04
N THR A 278 17.10 -37.88 35.58
CA THR A 278 15.95 -37.26 36.26
C THR A 278 15.96 -37.18 37.80
N THR A 279 16.06 -35.97 38.34
CA THR A 279 15.39 -35.52 39.58
C THR A 279 15.45 -33.98 39.59
N GLY A 280 14.33 -33.27 39.49
CA GLY A 280 13.63 -32.69 40.64
C GLY A 280 13.92 -31.18 40.68
N LEU A 281 12.94 -30.30 40.46
CA LEU A 281 12.21 -29.62 41.54
C LEU A 281 13.15 -29.13 42.66
N ASP A 282 13.51 -27.85 42.68
CA ASP A 282 13.03 -26.92 43.72
C ASP A 282 13.41 -25.44 43.44
N ARG A 283 12.55 -24.53 43.91
CA ARG A 283 12.71 -23.07 44.08
C ARG A 283 13.63 -22.80 45.32
N PRO A 284 13.76 -21.56 45.86
CA PRO A 284 14.01 -20.24 45.30
C PRO A 284 15.22 -19.54 45.99
N ASN A 285 15.62 -18.37 45.47
CA ASN A 285 16.00 -17.17 46.24
C ASN A 285 15.93 -15.95 45.33
#